data_AF-A0A0Q1B2B2-F1
#
_entry.id   AF-A0A0Q1B2B2-F1
#
_cell.length_a   1.000
_cell.length_b   1.000
_cell.length_c   1.000
_cell.angle_alpha   90.00
_cell.angle_beta   90.00
_cell.angle_gamma   90.00
#
_symmetry.space_group_name_H-M   'P 1'
#
loop_
_entity.id
_entity.type
_entity.pdbx_description
1 polymer ?
#
loop_
_entity_poly.entity_id
_entity_poly.type
_entity_poly.pdbx_seq_one_letter_code
_entity_poly.pdbx_strand_id
1 'polypeptide(L)'
;MNLPNKITVARIMLIPFFLIVMLVPFGWGSVQIGRTELPIAHLVGALIFIIASTTDWIDGYYARKYGLVTNLGKFLDPLADKLLVSAALIVLVELGLAPAWMVIVIISREFAVTGLRLVLAGEGEVVAANMLGKIKTWTQIVAIAALLLHNFPFSLIPFPFADLALWVAVVFTIWSGWDYFAKNKHAFAHSK
;
A
#
# COMPACT_ATOMS: atom_id res chain seq x y z
N MET A 1 -19.81 17.26 2.05
CA MET A 1 -18.67 16.38 1.68
C MET A 1 -18.80 16.01 0.21
N ASN A 2 -17.75 16.24 -0.59
CA ASN A 2 -17.72 15.88 -2.00
C ASN A 2 -17.61 14.35 -2.17
N LEU A 3 -17.98 13.84 -3.35
CA LEU A 3 -17.93 12.40 -3.67
C LEU A 3 -16.55 11.76 -3.39
N PRO A 4 -15.40 12.39 -3.74
CA PRO A 4 -14.07 11.82 -3.43
C PRO A 4 -13.85 11.61 -1.93
N ASN A 5 -14.16 12.60 -1.08
CA ASN A 5 -13.99 12.46 0.37
C ASN A 5 -14.81 11.33 0.98
N LYS A 6 -15.99 11.02 0.42
CA LYS A 6 -16.81 9.90 0.90
C LYS A 6 -16.14 8.56 0.58
N ILE A 7 -15.48 8.46 -0.57
CA ILE A 7 -14.73 7.26 -0.98
C ILE A 7 -13.52 7.07 -0.05
N THR A 8 -12.75 8.13 0.23
CA THR A 8 -11.62 8.06 1.17
C THR A 8 -12.04 7.59 2.56
N VAL A 9 -13.12 8.17 3.12
CA VAL A 9 -13.62 7.78 4.44
C VAL A 9 -14.14 6.34 4.42
N ALA A 10 -14.85 5.93 3.38
CA ALA A 10 -15.28 4.54 3.22
C ALA A 10 -14.07 3.59 3.20
N ARG A 11 -12.97 3.97 2.54
CA ARG A 11 -11.74 3.18 2.51
C ARG A 11 -11.11 3.02 3.90
N ILE A 12 -11.04 4.10 4.68
CA ILE A 12 -10.54 4.04 6.06
C ILE A 12 -11.39 3.06 6.88
N MET A 13 -12.71 3.09 6.71
CA MET A 13 -13.64 2.17 7.38
C MET A 13 -13.52 0.71 6.88
N LEU A 14 -13.05 0.50 5.64
CA LEU A 14 -12.77 -0.84 5.11
C LEU A 14 -11.54 -1.49 5.74
N ILE A 15 -10.61 -0.72 6.33
CA ILE A 15 -9.38 -1.28 6.91
C ILE A 15 -9.69 -2.19 8.12
N PRO A 16 -10.47 -1.77 9.14
CA PRO A 16 -10.88 -2.67 10.22
C PRO A 16 -11.64 -3.90 9.71
N PHE A 17 -12.50 -3.72 8.70
CA PHE A 17 -13.23 -4.83 8.10
C PHE A 17 -12.29 -5.83 7.41
N PHE A 18 -11.30 -5.33 6.65
CA PHE A 18 -10.24 -6.14 6.06
C PHE A 18 -9.47 -6.92 7.13
N LEU A 19 -9.08 -6.28 8.24
CA LEU A 19 -8.37 -6.95 9.34
C LEU A 19 -9.21 -8.07 9.96
N ILE A 20 -10.50 -7.80 10.21
CA ILE A 20 -11.43 -8.80 10.74
C ILE A 20 -11.52 -9.99 9.79
N VAL A 21 -11.76 -9.75 8.50
CA VAL A 21 -11.86 -10.81 7.48
C VAL A 21 -10.59 -11.66 7.42
N MET A 22 -9.41 -11.03 7.52
CA MET A 22 -8.13 -11.71 7.39
C MET A 22 -7.69 -12.47 8.64
N LEU A 23 -8.06 -12.01 9.84
CA LEU A 23 -7.55 -12.54 11.11
C LEU A 23 -8.55 -13.40 11.88
N VAL A 24 -9.85 -13.23 11.67
CA VAL A 24 -10.87 -14.01 12.38
C VAL A 24 -11.14 -15.33 11.64
N PRO A 25 -11.09 -16.48 12.33
CA PRO A 25 -11.37 -17.78 11.72
C PRO A 25 -12.89 -17.97 11.52
N PHE A 26 -13.42 -17.45 10.41
CA PHE A 26 -14.86 -17.55 10.09
C PHE A 26 -15.33 -18.96 9.68
N GLY A 27 -14.41 -19.89 9.42
CA GLY A 27 -14.77 -21.25 8.99
C GLY A 27 -15.44 -21.32 7.61
N TRP A 28 -15.22 -20.32 6.75
CA TRP A 28 -15.79 -20.28 5.39
C TRP A 28 -15.24 -21.36 4.44
N GLY A 29 -14.26 -22.15 4.88
CA GLY A 29 -13.60 -23.17 4.07
C GLY A 29 -12.49 -22.61 3.18
N SER A 30 -11.96 -23.48 2.33
CA SER A 30 -10.89 -23.19 1.38
C SER A 30 -11.30 -23.62 -0.03
N VAL A 31 -10.77 -22.91 -1.02
CA VAL A 31 -10.86 -23.29 -2.42
C VAL A 31 -9.49 -23.85 -2.81
N GLN A 32 -9.49 -25.07 -3.36
CA GLN A 32 -8.27 -25.65 -3.89
C GLN A 32 -8.03 -25.11 -5.30
N ILE A 33 -6.92 -24.41 -5.50
CA ILE A 33 -6.54 -23.87 -6.79
C ILE A 33 -5.17 -24.43 -7.18
N GLY A 34 -5.17 -25.36 -8.13
CA GLY A 34 -3.96 -26.09 -8.51
C GLY A 34 -3.43 -26.92 -7.33
N ARG A 35 -2.20 -26.62 -6.87
CA ARG A 35 -1.54 -27.28 -5.73
C ARG A 35 -1.63 -26.52 -4.42
N THR A 36 -2.25 -25.34 -4.44
CA THR A 36 -2.35 -24.43 -3.30
C THR A 36 -3.79 -24.38 -2.78
N GLU A 37 -3.94 -24.41 -1.47
CA GLU A 37 -5.22 -24.17 -0.81
C GLU A 37 -5.34 -22.69 -0.47
N LEU A 38 -6.38 -22.03 -0.99
CA LEU A 38 -6.66 -20.63 -0.73
C LEU A 38 -7.89 -20.51 0.19
N PRO A 39 -7.73 -20.05 1.45
CA PRO A 39 -8.86 -19.76 2.32
C PRO A 39 -9.79 -18.72 1.70
N ILE A 40 -11.11 -18.93 1.77
CA ILE A 40 -12.09 -17.99 1.21
C ILE A 40 -11.94 -16.60 1.87
N ALA A 41 -11.63 -16.56 3.17
CA ALA A 41 -11.32 -15.34 3.90
C ALA A 41 -10.18 -14.53 3.24
N HIS A 42 -9.10 -15.19 2.83
CA HIS A 42 -7.97 -14.53 2.16
C HIS A 42 -8.33 -14.04 0.76
N LEU A 43 -9.15 -14.81 0.02
CA LEU A 43 -9.67 -14.37 -1.27
C LEU A 43 -10.54 -13.11 -1.13
N VAL A 44 -11.46 -13.09 -0.17
CA VAL A 44 -12.29 -11.91 0.13
C VAL A 44 -11.42 -10.74 0.57
N GLY A 45 -10.43 -10.96 1.43
CA GLY A 45 -9.47 -9.94 1.85
C GLY A 45 -8.64 -9.38 0.68
N ALA A 46 -8.18 -10.23 -0.23
CA ALA A 46 -7.49 -9.81 -1.46
C ALA A 46 -8.40 -8.93 -2.32
N LEU A 47 -9.66 -9.30 -2.51
CA LEU A 47 -10.63 -8.50 -3.25
C LEU A 47 -10.88 -7.14 -2.58
N ILE A 48 -11.06 -7.11 -1.26
CA ILE A 48 -11.22 -5.86 -0.50
C ILE A 48 -9.99 -4.98 -0.71
N PHE A 49 -8.78 -5.53 -0.57
CA PHE A 49 -7.54 -4.79 -0.76
C PHE A 49 -7.43 -4.22 -2.18
N ILE A 50 -7.65 -5.03 -3.22
CA ILE A 50 -7.55 -4.62 -4.62
C ILE A 50 -8.58 -3.53 -4.95
N ILE A 51 -9.82 -3.69 -4.49
CA ILE A 51 -10.87 -2.69 -4.70
C ILE A 51 -10.50 -1.39 -3.96
N ALA A 52 -10.06 -1.48 -2.71
CA ALA A 52 -9.68 -0.34 -1.91
C ALA A 52 -8.47 0.42 -2.51
N SER A 53 -7.45 -0.28 -3.01
CA SER A 53 -6.28 0.33 -3.64
C SER A 53 -6.61 0.94 -5.02
N THR A 54 -7.47 0.29 -5.79
CA THR A 54 -7.84 0.78 -7.13
C THR A 54 -8.77 2.00 -7.05
N THR A 55 -9.66 2.04 -6.05
CA THR A 55 -10.56 3.18 -5.85
C THR A 55 -9.83 4.46 -5.48
N ASP A 56 -8.64 4.40 -4.86
CA ASP A 56 -7.75 5.56 -4.57
C ASP A 56 -7.19 6.22 -5.83
N TRP A 57 -6.86 5.38 -6.81
CA TRP A 57 -6.36 5.93 -8.06
C TRP A 57 -7.48 6.64 -8.82
N ILE A 58 -8.69 6.08 -8.77
CA ILE A 58 -9.88 6.60 -9.43
C ILE A 58 -10.35 7.91 -8.77
N ASP A 59 -10.57 7.94 -7.46
CA ASP A 59 -11.07 9.14 -6.78
C ASP A 59 -10.10 10.34 -6.89
N GLY A 60 -8.79 10.10 -6.79
CA GLY A 60 -7.75 11.11 -7.01
C GLY A 60 -7.70 11.60 -8.45
N TYR A 61 -8.03 10.75 -9.43
CA TYR A 61 -8.20 11.16 -10.82
C TYR A 61 -9.43 12.05 -11.01
N TYR A 62 -10.59 11.65 -10.50
CA TYR A 62 -11.83 12.43 -10.58
C TYR A 62 -11.72 13.76 -9.81
N ALA A 63 -11.14 13.77 -8.61
CA ALA A 63 -10.96 14.99 -7.82
C ALA A 63 -10.13 16.04 -8.56
N ARG A 64 -9.05 15.62 -9.25
CA ARG A 64 -8.22 16.50 -10.07
C ARG A 64 -8.93 16.95 -11.35
N LYS A 65 -9.63 16.03 -12.04
CA LYS A 65 -10.32 16.32 -13.30
C LYS A 65 -11.48 17.31 -13.13
N TYR A 66 -12.22 17.22 -12.02
CA TYR A 66 -13.40 18.06 -11.76
C TYR A 66 -13.11 19.22 -10.80
N GLY A 67 -11.86 19.45 -10.39
CA GLY A 67 -11.50 20.53 -9.47
C GLY A 67 -12.11 20.40 -8.07
N LEU A 68 -12.54 19.19 -7.66
CA LEU A 68 -13.23 18.92 -6.40
C LEU A 68 -12.29 18.67 -5.22
N VAL A 69 -11.05 19.18 -5.31
CA VAL A 69 -10.00 18.95 -4.32
C VAL A 69 -10.30 19.74 -3.05
N THR A 70 -10.40 19.04 -1.91
CA THR A 70 -10.64 19.67 -0.60
C THR A 70 -9.44 19.50 0.32
N ASN A 71 -9.25 20.41 1.29
CA ASN A 71 -8.17 20.30 2.27
C ASN A 71 -8.28 19.03 3.12
N LEU A 72 -9.50 18.63 3.46
CA LEU A 72 -9.76 17.38 4.17
C LEU A 72 -9.35 16.16 3.34
N GLY A 73 -9.72 16.10 2.05
CA GLY A 73 -9.32 15.02 1.15
C GLY A 73 -7.81 14.92 1.00
N LYS A 74 -7.12 16.05 0.77
CA LYS A 74 -5.64 16.10 0.70
C LYS A 74 -4.94 15.51 1.92
N PHE A 75 -5.56 15.59 3.09
CA PHE A 75 -5.03 15.02 4.33
C PHE A 75 -5.43 13.54 4.51
N LEU A 76 -6.68 13.19 4.22
CA LEU A 76 -7.19 11.83 4.42
C LEU A 76 -6.65 10.84 3.39
N ASP A 77 -6.47 11.23 2.12
CA ASP A 77 -6.05 10.29 1.06
C ASP A 77 -4.67 9.67 1.35
N PRO A 78 -3.61 10.45 1.67
CA PRO A 78 -2.30 9.88 1.97
C PRO A 78 -2.24 9.11 3.29
N LEU A 79 -3.19 9.34 4.19
CA LEU A 79 -3.32 8.62 5.46
C LEU A 79 -4.00 7.27 5.23
N ALA A 80 -5.12 7.25 4.49
CA ALA A 80 -5.86 6.04 4.15
C ALA A 80 -4.98 5.05 3.36
N ASP A 81 -4.23 5.54 2.38
CA ASP A 81 -3.32 4.73 1.56
C ASP A 81 -2.27 4.00 2.42
N LYS A 82 -1.55 4.75 3.25
CA LYS A 82 -0.50 4.18 4.11
C LYS A 82 -1.04 3.21 5.15
N LEU A 83 -2.21 3.51 5.73
CA LEU A 83 -2.83 2.62 6.71
C LEU A 83 -3.28 1.31 6.08
N LEU A 84 -3.95 1.35 4.92
CA LEU A 84 -4.40 0.15 4.23
C LEU A 84 -3.22 -0.75 3.84
N VAL A 85 -2.19 -0.15 3.24
CA VAL A 85 -1.00 -0.86 2.79
C VAL A 85 -0.20 -1.43 3.96
N SER A 86 -0.04 -0.67 5.05
CA SER A 86 0.65 -1.16 6.25
C SER A 86 -0.14 -2.27 6.93
N ALA A 87 -1.46 -2.14 7.05
CA ALA A 87 -2.33 -3.16 7.61
C ALA A 87 -2.23 -4.48 6.81
N ALA A 88 -2.26 -4.40 5.48
CA ALA A 88 -2.12 -5.58 4.62
C ALA A 88 -0.75 -6.26 4.80
N LEU A 89 0.35 -5.49 4.84
CA LEU A 89 1.68 -6.06 5.05
C LEU A 89 1.85 -6.70 6.43
N ILE A 90 1.31 -6.09 7.49
CA ILE A 90 1.37 -6.64 8.85
C ILE A 90 0.58 -7.96 8.92
N VAL A 91 -0.61 -8.01 8.32
CA VAL A 91 -1.39 -9.25 8.19
C VAL A 91 -0.62 -10.32 7.44
N LEU A 92 0.08 -9.97 6.36
CA LEU A 92 0.90 -10.94 5.61
C LEU A 92 2.05 -11.51 6.46
N VAL A 93 2.63 -10.74 7.37
CA VAL A 93 3.64 -11.24 8.33
C VAL A 93 3.00 -12.18 9.34
N GLU A 94 1.86 -11.81 9.91
CA GLU A 94 1.11 -12.63 10.87
C GLU A 94 0.72 -14.00 10.28
N LEU A 95 0.34 -14.01 8.99
CA LEU A 95 0.01 -15.22 8.24
C LEU A 95 1.24 -16.01 7.76
N GLY A 96 2.46 -15.54 8.04
CA GLY A 96 3.70 -16.18 7.60
C GLY A 96 3.98 -16.10 6.10
N LEU A 97 3.26 -15.23 5.38
CA LEU A 97 3.36 -15.06 3.92
C LEU A 97 4.44 -14.03 3.52
N ALA A 98 4.86 -13.16 4.44
CA ALA A 98 5.90 -12.17 4.19
C ALA A 98 6.96 -12.16 5.31
N PRO A 99 8.27 -12.10 5.00
CA PRO A 99 9.30 -11.92 6.02
C PRO A 99 9.17 -10.56 6.71
N ALA A 100 9.14 -10.55 8.05
CA ALA A 100 8.95 -9.34 8.85
C ALA A 100 9.96 -8.22 8.50
N TRP A 101 11.22 -8.57 8.24
CA TRP A 101 12.26 -7.60 7.93
C TRP A 101 11.98 -6.84 6.61
N MET A 102 11.42 -7.50 5.60
CA MET A 102 11.04 -6.85 4.33
C MET A 102 9.92 -5.85 4.56
N VAL A 103 8.92 -6.25 5.35
CA VAL A 103 7.78 -5.39 5.71
C VAL A 103 8.24 -4.18 6.53
N ILE A 104 9.15 -4.37 7.48
CA ILE A 104 9.75 -3.27 8.25
C ILE A 104 10.44 -2.27 7.30
N VAL A 105 11.28 -2.74 6.37
CA VAL A 105 11.96 -1.87 5.39
C VAL A 105 10.94 -1.03 4.60
N ILE A 106 9.86 -1.68 4.15
CA ILE A 106 8.80 -1.02 3.39
C ILE A 106 8.09 0.06 4.22
N ILE A 107 7.61 -0.31 5.41
CA ILE A 107 6.85 0.58 6.29
C ILE A 107 7.73 1.75 6.78
N SER A 108 8.94 1.46 7.28
CA SER A 108 9.87 2.49 7.79
C SER A 108 10.16 3.54 6.72
N ARG A 109 10.35 3.12 5.46
CA ARG A 109 10.59 4.05 4.37
C ARG A 109 9.37 4.93 4.08
N GLU A 110 8.15 4.41 4.14
CA GLU A 110 6.94 5.22 3.92
C GLU A 110 6.80 6.32 4.96
N PHE A 111 7.05 6.00 6.22
CA PHE A 111 7.07 6.98 7.29
C PHE A 111 8.21 7.98 7.11
N ALA A 112 9.42 7.53 6.76
CA ALA A 112 10.59 8.39 6.56
C ALA A 112 10.37 9.43 5.44
N VAL A 113 9.90 9.00 4.27
CA VAL A 113 9.61 9.91 3.13
C VAL A 113 8.46 10.86 3.47
N THR A 114 7.45 10.38 4.21
CA THR A 114 6.35 11.23 4.68
C THR A 114 6.82 12.30 5.66
N GLY A 115 7.64 11.91 6.64
CA GLY A 115 8.22 12.84 7.62
C GLY A 115 9.05 13.91 6.93
N LEU A 116 9.93 13.52 5.99
CA LEU A 116 10.72 14.47 5.21
C LEU A 116 9.85 15.45 4.40
N ARG A 117 8.75 14.99 3.82
CA ARG A 117 7.78 15.87 3.14
C ARG A 117 7.14 16.88 4.08
N LEU A 118 6.83 16.47 5.31
CA LEU A 118 6.24 17.37 6.31
C LEU A 118 7.23 18.45 6.74
N VAL A 119 8.51 18.09 6.93
CA VAL A 119 9.58 19.05 7.24
C VAL A 119 9.72 20.08 6.12
N LEU A 120 9.88 19.63 4.88
CA LEU A 120 10.03 20.51 3.71
C LEU A 120 8.82 21.41 3.48
N ALA A 121 7.61 20.88 3.68
CA ALA A 121 6.39 21.69 3.59
C ALA A 121 6.34 22.79 4.67
N GLY A 122 6.92 22.55 5.85
CA GLY A 122 7.09 23.56 6.90
C GLY A 122 8.05 24.69 6.51
N GLU A 123 9.02 24.41 5.65
CA GLU A 123 9.97 25.39 5.09
C GLU A 123 9.42 26.11 3.84
N GLY A 124 8.21 25.78 3.40
CA GLY A 124 7.58 26.33 2.19
C GLY A 124 8.00 25.62 0.90
N GLU A 125 8.80 24.56 0.98
CA GLU A 125 9.21 23.76 -0.17
C GLU A 125 8.21 22.63 -0.45
N VAL A 126 7.66 22.60 -1.67
CA VAL A 126 6.75 21.54 -2.11
C VAL A 126 7.48 20.57 -3.01
N VAL A 127 7.86 19.41 -2.46
CA VAL A 127 8.49 18.35 -3.25
C VAL A 127 7.45 17.54 -4.01
N ALA A 128 7.50 17.62 -5.33
CA ALA A 128 6.64 16.85 -6.21
C ALA A 128 6.94 15.35 -6.14
N ALA A 129 5.92 14.52 -6.41
CA ALA A 129 6.08 13.07 -6.48
C ALA A 129 6.97 12.68 -7.68
N ASN A 130 8.04 11.92 -7.42
CA ASN A 130 8.91 11.38 -8.46
C ASN A 130 8.34 10.09 -9.08
N MET A 131 8.80 9.75 -10.29
CA MET A 131 8.36 8.54 -10.99
C MET A 131 8.69 7.25 -10.20
N LEU A 132 9.86 7.24 -9.54
CA LEU A 132 10.29 6.12 -8.70
C LEU A 132 9.31 5.84 -7.55
N GLY A 133 8.73 6.87 -6.95
CA GLY A 133 7.69 6.73 -5.93
C GLY A 133 6.45 6.04 -6.47
N LYS A 134 6.01 6.37 -7.69
CA LYS A 134 4.87 5.73 -8.34
C LYS A 134 5.14 4.26 -8.65
N ILE A 135 6.31 3.96 -9.23
CA ILE A 135 6.71 2.58 -9.56
C ILE A 135 6.71 1.74 -8.28
N LYS A 136 7.32 2.26 -7.21
CA LYS A 136 7.30 1.62 -5.90
C LYS A 136 5.87 1.28 -5.45
N THR A 137 4.93 2.21 -5.53
CA THR A 137 3.55 1.98 -5.08
C THR A 137 2.89 0.86 -5.88
N TRP A 138 3.01 0.88 -7.21
CA TRP A 138 2.48 -0.18 -8.06
C TRP A 138 3.09 -1.55 -7.75
N THR A 139 4.42 -1.62 -7.64
CA THR A 139 5.11 -2.89 -7.31
C THR A 139 4.66 -3.44 -5.96
N GLN A 140 4.44 -2.58 -4.98
CA GLN A 140 3.99 -2.98 -3.65
C GLN A 140 2.54 -3.45 -3.63
N ILE A 141 1.64 -2.77 -4.33
CA ILE A 141 0.24 -3.21 -4.48
C ILE A 141 0.18 -4.59 -5.16
N VAL A 142 0.96 -4.78 -6.23
CA VAL A 142 1.04 -6.07 -6.93
C VAL A 142 1.59 -7.18 -6.03
N ALA A 143 2.65 -6.90 -5.27
CA ALA A 143 3.21 -7.87 -4.33
C ALA A 143 2.20 -8.28 -3.24
N ILE A 144 1.54 -7.31 -2.61
CA ILE A 144 0.54 -7.57 -1.57
C ILE A 144 -0.63 -8.39 -2.14
N ALA A 145 -1.16 -7.99 -3.31
CA ALA A 145 -2.25 -8.72 -3.95
C ALA A 145 -1.85 -10.16 -4.30
N ALA A 146 -0.65 -10.36 -4.85
CA ALA A 146 -0.15 -11.70 -5.19
C ALA A 146 0.04 -12.59 -3.96
N LEU A 147 0.52 -12.03 -2.84
CA LEU A 147 0.69 -12.75 -1.57
C LEU A 147 -0.67 -13.10 -0.94
N LEU A 148 -1.61 -12.15 -0.90
CA LEU A 148 -2.97 -12.39 -0.40
C LEU A 148 -3.72 -13.46 -1.22
N LEU A 149 -3.42 -13.56 -2.52
CA LEU A 149 -3.96 -14.59 -3.42
C LEU A 149 -3.15 -15.90 -3.42
N HIS A 150 -2.19 -16.08 -2.51
CA HIS A 150 -1.35 -17.28 -2.42
C HIS A 150 -0.71 -17.63 -3.76
N ASN A 151 -0.16 -16.62 -4.43
CA ASN A 151 0.50 -16.72 -5.73
C ASN A 151 -0.43 -17.09 -6.90
N PHE A 152 -1.76 -17.10 -6.76
CA PHE A 152 -2.68 -17.30 -7.89
C PHE A 152 -2.63 -16.13 -8.90
N PRO A 153 -2.74 -16.37 -10.24
CA PRO A 153 -2.82 -17.65 -10.94
C PRO A 153 -1.47 -18.32 -11.20
N PHE A 154 -0.37 -17.67 -10.81
CA PHE A 154 0.96 -18.22 -11.02
C PHE A 154 1.21 -19.51 -10.25
N SER A 155 0.45 -19.83 -9.20
CA SER A 155 0.49 -21.12 -8.49
C SER A 155 0.07 -22.31 -9.36
N LEU A 156 -0.58 -22.08 -10.51
CA LEU A 156 -0.85 -23.12 -11.52
C LEU A 156 0.42 -23.57 -12.25
N ILE A 157 1.45 -22.73 -12.23
CA ILE A 157 2.78 -22.98 -12.80
C ILE A 157 3.76 -23.00 -11.60
N PRO A 158 4.87 -23.76 -11.61
CA PRO A 158 5.83 -23.72 -10.50
C PRO A 158 6.68 -22.42 -10.53
N PHE A 159 6.04 -21.26 -10.54
CA PHE A 159 6.68 -19.94 -10.63
C PHE A 159 6.35 -19.08 -9.39
N PRO A 160 7.36 -18.70 -8.57
CA PRO A 160 7.15 -17.97 -7.32
C PRO A 160 6.97 -16.46 -7.54
N PHE A 161 5.91 -16.08 -8.27
CA PHE A 161 5.66 -14.68 -8.63
C PHE A 161 5.48 -13.77 -7.42
N ALA A 162 4.73 -14.19 -6.40
CA ALA A 162 4.43 -13.38 -5.22
C ALA A 162 5.70 -12.98 -4.45
N ASP A 163 6.62 -13.93 -4.25
CA ASP A 163 7.91 -13.68 -3.59
C ASP A 163 8.81 -12.76 -4.43
N LEU A 164 8.88 -13.00 -5.74
CA LEU A 164 9.63 -12.14 -6.66
C LEU A 164 9.06 -10.71 -6.67
N ALA A 165 7.73 -10.57 -6.68
CA ALA A 165 7.06 -9.28 -6.63
C ALA A 165 7.38 -8.55 -5.31
N LEU A 166 7.40 -9.26 -4.18
CA LEU A 166 7.80 -8.69 -2.89
C LEU A 166 9.25 -8.19 -2.91
N TRP A 167 10.18 -8.99 -3.44
CA TRP A 167 11.58 -8.56 -3.61
C TRP A 167 11.70 -7.30 -4.48
N VAL A 168 10.99 -7.27 -5.60
CA VAL A 168 10.94 -6.10 -6.49
C VAL A 168 10.40 -4.88 -5.73
N ALA A 169 9.32 -5.04 -4.95
CA ALA A 169 8.76 -3.97 -4.14
C ALA A 169 9.75 -3.44 -3.08
N VAL A 170 10.53 -4.32 -2.44
CA VAL A 170 11.60 -3.93 -1.50
C VAL A 170 12.70 -3.15 -2.21
N VAL A 171 13.18 -3.64 -3.36
CA VAL A 171 14.24 -2.98 -4.14
C VAL A 171 13.81 -1.57 -4.57
N PHE A 172 12.62 -1.42 -5.14
CA PHE A 172 12.10 -0.10 -5.52
C PHE A 172 11.80 0.78 -4.31
N THR A 173 11.41 0.20 -3.17
CA THR A 173 11.24 0.94 -1.92
C THR A 173 12.56 1.56 -1.48
N ILE A 174 13.64 0.77 -1.41
CA ILE A 174 14.97 1.23 -0.99
C ILE A 174 15.49 2.26 -2.00
N TRP A 175 15.45 1.95 -3.29
CA TRP A 175 15.97 2.83 -4.34
C TRP A 175 15.23 4.17 -4.36
N SER A 176 13.90 4.16 -4.35
CA SER A 176 13.13 5.39 -4.32
C SER A 176 13.29 6.13 -2.99
N GLY A 177 13.54 5.45 -1.87
CA GLY A 177 13.87 6.10 -0.59
C GLY A 177 15.21 6.84 -0.71
N TRP A 178 16.25 6.14 -1.14
CA TRP A 178 17.57 6.72 -1.37
C TRP A 178 17.53 7.93 -2.31
N ASP A 179 16.89 7.82 -3.48
CA ASP A 179 16.74 8.92 -4.44
C ASP A 179 16.07 10.14 -3.80
N TYR A 180 15.03 9.90 -2.99
CA TYR A 180 14.27 10.97 -2.35
C TYR A 180 15.09 11.68 -1.27
N PHE A 181 15.75 10.94 -0.39
CA PHE A 181 16.63 11.52 0.63
C PHE A 181 17.85 12.19 0.01
N ALA A 182 18.43 11.62 -1.05
CA ALA A 182 19.60 12.17 -1.71
C ALA A 182 19.33 13.52 -2.38
N LYS A 183 18.15 13.70 -2.98
CA LYS A 183 17.74 14.97 -3.61
C LYS A 183 17.35 16.05 -2.61
N ASN A 184 16.98 15.67 -1.39
CA ASN A 184 16.48 16.59 -0.36
C ASN A 184 17.38 16.62 0.88
N LYS A 185 18.69 16.37 0.72
CA LYS A 185 19.65 16.42 1.84
C LYS A 185 19.73 17.81 2.47
N HIS A 186 19.43 18.86 1.71
CA HIS A 186 19.44 20.25 2.19
C HIS A 186 18.41 20.51 3.28
N ALA A 187 17.30 19.76 3.31
CA ALA A 187 16.28 19.80 4.37
C ALA A 187 16.89 19.59 5.77
N PHE A 188 17.98 18.83 5.86
CA PHE A 188 18.67 18.55 7.12
C PHE A 188 19.85 19.49 7.36
N ALA A 189 20.30 20.24 6.36
CA ALA A 189 21.41 21.19 6.49
C ALA A 189 20.97 22.51 7.15
N HIS A 190 19.66 22.77 7.24
CA HIS A 190 19.09 23.96 7.88
C HIS A 190 18.42 23.68 9.23
N SER A 191 18.47 22.44 9.75
CA SER A 191 17.97 22.15 11.09
C SER A 191 18.93 22.74 12.14
N LYS A 192 18.54 23.88 12.72
CA LYS A 192 19.16 24.44 13.93
C LYS A 192 18.63 23.73 15.17
#